data_AF-A0A372FQ94-F1
#
_entry.id   AF-A0A372FQ94-F1
#
_cell.length_a   1.000
_cell.length_b   1.000
_cell.length_c   1.000
_cell.angle_alpha   90.00
_cell.angle_beta   90.00
_cell.angle_gamma   90.00
#
_symmetry.space_group_name_H-M   'P 1'
#
loop_
_entity.id
_entity.type
_entity.pdbx_description
1 polymer ?
#
loop_
_entity_poly.entity_id
_entity_poly.type
_entity_poly.pdbx_seq_one_letter_code
_entity_poly.pdbx_strand_id
1 'polypeptide(L)'
;MMRRLPMTGLFDGFEGYRVVSEAESREALTSALVAVDANVLLNLYRYNARTTADLLKIFEKLGERLVVPHQAMREFHRNRLKAIGNPDQATGEARAAFDKSRAGTVRALETWSKHLAIDDAEVQRLQSDINAVYQRLQEAIDRATPDRVHPSTSADEDPVLSRLSDLLAGRVLRRPAEETWQALIDEGKERVDRLVPPGYLDAEKGDQYPEGAAGDFLVYTQASHEAKTRQMDLIIVTNDEKEDWWWRRGQDLIGPRQEMTKEFFDRTGQRLHLMRPSDLLDRSPALDVEVSPESARDADIRRSDIDEIGLWTAEALDMLLQRLLAEGRRDLADVITTAAAEGGTIGRDEIYAVCGYQDDRMLRGITRPTARITADLQSSKLLPPSVMPMLTPLYHGPGPLHAIRIPSEVAEMLGQTAPLGSESDSEPTGKYQPLTAYLAALDTDAESMTFGDIEDILGDTLAPSARKHLPYWYSSHNSLGKAIAAAGFKARGVRIETETVEFVRR
;
A
#
# COMPACT_ATOMS: atom_id res chain seq x y z
N MET A 1 -20.13 -44.69 47.75
CA MET A 1 -20.96 -43.50 47.45
C MET A 1 -20.26 -42.76 46.31
N MET A 2 -20.72 -42.92 45.07
CA MET A 2 -20.12 -42.24 43.91
C MET A 2 -20.43 -40.74 44.02
N ARG A 3 -19.40 -39.90 44.13
CA ARG A 3 -19.53 -38.44 44.01
C ARG A 3 -20.06 -38.15 42.60
N ARG A 4 -21.26 -37.58 42.49
CA ARG A 4 -21.71 -36.98 41.23
C ARG A 4 -20.70 -35.89 40.86
N LEU A 5 -20.06 -36.04 39.69
CA LEU A 5 -19.30 -34.95 39.09
C LEU A 5 -20.26 -33.78 38.86
N PRO A 6 -19.87 -32.53 39.18
CA PRO A 6 -20.71 -31.36 38.93
C PRO A 6 -21.05 -31.29 37.44
N MET A 7 -22.32 -31.03 37.13
CA MET A 7 -22.74 -30.83 35.74
C MET A 7 -22.24 -29.47 35.26
N THR A 8 -21.71 -29.45 34.05
CA THR A 8 -21.15 -28.26 33.39
C THR A 8 -22.24 -27.44 32.68
N GLY A 9 -22.04 -26.13 32.58
CA GLY A 9 -22.87 -25.22 31.80
C GLY A 9 -22.64 -25.34 30.29
N LEU A 10 -23.48 -24.66 29.49
CA LEU A 10 -23.44 -24.69 28.02
C LEU A 10 -22.08 -24.28 27.43
N PHE A 11 -21.37 -23.38 28.12
CA PHE A 11 -20.11 -22.80 27.64
C PHE A 11 -18.88 -23.30 28.37
N ASP A 12 -19.02 -24.17 29.38
CA ASP A 12 -17.90 -24.73 30.11
C ASP A 12 -17.12 -25.69 29.18
N GLY A 13 -15.89 -25.32 28.83
CA GLY A 13 -15.07 -26.00 27.81
C GLY A 13 -15.35 -25.57 26.36
N PHE A 14 -16.27 -24.62 26.15
CA PHE A 14 -16.67 -24.06 24.85
C PHE A 14 -16.63 -22.52 24.87
N GLU A 15 -15.75 -21.94 25.67
CA GLU A 15 -15.65 -20.50 25.91
C GLU A 15 -15.42 -19.73 24.59
N GLY A 16 -14.70 -20.32 23.64
CA GLY A 16 -14.46 -19.75 22.31
C GLY A 16 -15.70 -19.55 21.44
N TYR A 17 -16.83 -20.20 21.75
CA TYR A 17 -18.10 -20.06 21.01
C TYR A 17 -19.02 -19.01 21.62
N ARG A 18 -18.64 -18.41 22.76
CA ARG A 18 -19.46 -17.42 23.43
C ARG A 18 -19.24 -16.05 22.80
N VAL A 19 -20.30 -15.50 22.21
CA VAL A 19 -20.30 -14.12 21.74
C VAL A 19 -20.35 -13.17 22.94
N VAL A 20 -19.40 -12.25 23.01
CA VAL A 20 -19.30 -11.25 24.07
C VAL A 20 -20.38 -10.19 23.86
N SER A 21 -21.10 -9.84 24.93
CA SER A 21 -22.08 -8.74 24.87
C SER A 21 -21.39 -7.38 24.87
N GLU A 22 -22.07 -6.34 24.38
CA GLU A 22 -21.55 -4.97 24.42
C GLU A 22 -21.21 -4.52 25.86
N ALA A 23 -22.06 -4.88 26.83
CA ALA A 23 -21.84 -4.58 28.24
C ALA A 23 -20.53 -5.21 28.77
N GLU A 24 -20.30 -6.49 28.47
CA GLU A 24 -19.05 -7.17 28.85
C GLU A 24 -17.83 -6.57 28.15
N SER A 25 -17.99 -6.16 26.89
CA SER A 25 -16.92 -5.48 26.15
C SER A 25 -16.58 -4.11 26.77
N ARG A 26 -17.56 -3.37 27.29
CA ARG A 26 -17.35 -2.09 27.98
C ARG A 26 -16.72 -2.31 29.37
N GLU A 27 -17.16 -3.33 30.09
CA GLU A 27 -16.56 -3.74 31.37
C GLU A 27 -15.09 -4.11 31.19
N ALA A 28 -14.77 -4.95 30.21
CA ALA A 28 -13.40 -5.33 29.88
C ALA A 28 -12.52 -4.10 29.63
N LEU A 29 -13.02 -3.04 28.97
CA LEU A 29 -12.21 -1.85 28.71
C LEU A 29 -11.74 -1.15 30.00
N THR A 30 -12.53 -1.25 31.08
CA THR A 30 -12.21 -0.65 32.38
C THR A 30 -11.26 -1.48 33.24
N SER A 31 -11.19 -2.79 33.02
CA SER A 31 -10.50 -3.73 33.91
C SER A 31 -9.41 -4.57 33.24
N ALA A 32 -9.46 -4.80 31.93
CA ALA A 32 -8.53 -5.65 31.18
C ALA A 32 -7.17 -4.99 30.93
N LEU A 33 -6.15 -5.82 30.70
CA LEU A 33 -4.91 -5.41 30.07
C LEU A 33 -5.19 -5.06 28.61
N VAL A 34 -4.66 -3.94 28.13
CA VAL A 34 -4.84 -3.48 26.75
C VAL A 34 -3.51 -3.51 26.03
N ALA A 35 -3.33 -4.48 25.15
CA ALA A 35 -2.16 -4.60 24.29
C ALA A 35 -2.42 -3.92 22.94
N VAL A 36 -1.55 -3.01 22.54
CA VAL A 36 -1.68 -2.28 21.26
C VAL A 36 -0.71 -2.83 20.23
N ASP A 37 -1.24 -3.12 19.05
CA ASP A 37 -0.49 -3.62 17.90
C ASP A 37 0.28 -2.50 17.16
N ALA A 38 1.27 -2.88 16.36
CA ALA A 38 2.10 -1.95 15.59
C ALA A 38 1.27 -1.10 14.63
N ASN A 39 0.29 -1.69 13.94
CA ASN A 39 -0.53 -0.98 12.96
C ASN A 39 -1.33 0.17 13.58
N VAL A 40 -1.74 0.05 14.83
CA VAL A 40 -2.46 1.11 15.56
C VAL A 40 -1.53 2.28 15.85
N LEU A 41 -0.30 2.00 16.30
CA LEU A 41 0.71 3.02 16.54
C LEU A 41 1.13 3.73 15.24
N LEU A 42 1.27 2.97 14.15
CA LEU A 42 1.59 3.51 12.83
C LEU A 42 0.46 4.42 12.31
N ASN A 43 -0.80 4.07 12.58
CA ASN A 43 -1.95 4.88 12.16
C ASN A 43 -2.02 6.25 12.85
N LEU A 44 -1.35 6.47 13.99
CA LEU A 44 -1.26 7.80 14.61
C LEU A 44 -0.60 8.85 13.69
N TYR A 45 0.28 8.41 12.77
CA TYR A 45 0.89 9.27 11.74
C TYR A 45 -0.01 9.50 10.53
N ARG A 46 -1.09 8.72 10.42
CA ARG A 46 -1.99 8.67 9.27
C ARG A 46 -3.31 9.38 9.54
N TYR A 47 -3.72 9.43 10.80
CA TYR A 47 -4.91 10.12 11.27
C TYR A 47 -4.71 11.63 11.31
N ASN A 48 -5.81 12.37 11.18
CA ASN A 48 -5.81 13.81 11.43
C ASN A 48 -5.49 14.12 12.91
N ALA A 49 -5.05 15.35 13.19
CA ALA A 49 -4.60 15.76 14.51
C ALA A 49 -5.63 15.51 15.63
N ARG A 50 -6.93 15.68 15.34
CA ARG A 50 -8.02 15.42 16.29
C ARG A 50 -8.08 13.95 16.68
N THR A 51 -8.12 13.06 15.69
CA THR A 51 -8.23 11.61 15.90
C THR A 51 -6.99 11.07 16.62
N THR A 52 -5.80 11.55 16.26
CA THR A 52 -4.55 11.23 16.96
C THR A 52 -4.60 11.68 18.41
N ALA A 53 -5.04 12.91 18.69
CA ALA A 53 -5.14 13.42 20.05
C ALA A 53 -6.16 12.63 20.89
N ASP A 54 -7.32 12.30 20.33
CA ASP A 54 -8.36 11.53 21.01
C ASP A 54 -7.91 10.10 21.33
N LEU A 55 -7.24 9.42 20.40
CA LEU A 55 -6.70 8.08 20.64
C LEU A 55 -5.60 8.10 21.72
N LEU A 56 -4.72 9.13 21.70
CA LEU A 56 -3.71 9.32 22.74
C LEU A 56 -4.32 9.58 24.12
N LYS A 57 -5.42 10.34 24.24
CA LYS A 57 -6.13 10.51 25.53
C LYS A 57 -6.63 9.18 26.09
N ILE A 58 -7.12 8.29 25.23
CA ILE A 58 -7.54 6.95 25.66
C ILE A 58 -6.34 6.16 26.18
N PHE A 59 -5.23 6.16 25.45
CA PHE A 59 -3.99 5.50 25.88
C PHE A 59 -3.45 6.06 27.20
N GLU A 60 -3.58 7.37 27.44
CA GLU A 60 -3.24 7.99 28.73
C GLU A 60 -4.15 7.47 29.85
N LYS A 61 -5.46 7.40 29.61
CA LYS A 61 -6.44 6.94 30.61
C LYS A 61 -6.29 5.45 30.97
N LEU A 62 -5.86 4.62 30.03
CA LEU A 62 -5.56 3.21 30.29
C LEU A 62 -4.40 3.02 31.29
N GLY A 63 -3.48 3.98 31.37
CA GLY A 63 -2.42 4.01 32.37
C GLY A 63 -1.55 2.74 32.33
N GLU A 64 -1.34 2.11 33.49
CA GLU A 64 -0.51 0.90 33.64
C GLU A 64 -1.08 -0.34 32.93
N ARG A 65 -2.37 -0.32 32.56
CA ARG A 65 -3.01 -1.43 31.81
C ARG A 65 -2.67 -1.40 30.33
N LEU A 66 -2.21 -0.27 29.81
CA LEU A 66 -1.73 -0.19 28.44
C LEU A 66 -0.35 -0.85 28.35
N VAL A 67 -0.18 -1.77 27.41
CA VAL A 67 1.10 -2.36 27.08
C VAL A 67 1.31 -2.44 25.57
N VAL A 68 2.57 -2.48 25.14
CA VAL A 68 2.93 -2.74 23.75
C VAL A 68 3.88 -3.94 23.70
N PRO A 69 3.52 -5.04 23.03
CA PRO A 69 4.43 -6.16 22.81
C PRO A 69 5.76 -5.73 22.18
N HIS A 70 6.85 -6.42 22.53
CA HIS A 70 8.17 -6.11 21.95
C HIS A 70 8.14 -6.21 20.43
N GLN A 71 7.49 -7.25 19.89
CA GLN A 71 7.36 -7.44 18.44
C GLN A 71 6.61 -6.26 17.79
N ALA A 72 5.49 -5.83 18.38
CA ALA A 72 4.75 -4.68 17.88
C ALA A 72 5.61 -3.40 17.87
N MET A 73 6.41 -3.17 18.91
CA MET A 73 7.33 -2.03 18.96
C MET A 73 8.44 -2.14 17.90
N ARG A 74 8.95 -3.34 17.65
CA ARG A 74 9.96 -3.61 16.62
C ARG A 74 9.42 -3.36 15.22
N GLU A 75 8.17 -3.75 14.95
CA GLU A 75 7.47 -3.46 13.71
C GLU A 75 7.14 -1.98 13.54
N PHE A 76 6.71 -1.32 14.62
CA PHE A 76 6.52 0.14 14.63
C PHE A 76 7.79 0.85 14.20
N HIS A 77 8.94 0.58 14.83
CA HIS A 77 10.20 1.24 14.46
C HIS A 77 10.64 0.94 13.02
N ARG A 78 10.38 -0.28 12.53
CA ARG A 78 10.70 -0.68 11.15
C ARG A 78 9.86 0.08 10.12
N ASN A 79 8.58 0.25 10.40
CA ASN A 79 7.60 0.73 9.44
C ASN A 79 7.22 2.21 9.65
N ARG A 80 7.65 2.86 10.74
CA ARG A 80 7.29 4.25 11.09
C ARG A 80 7.53 5.22 9.94
N LEU A 81 8.72 5.19 9.34
CA LEU A 81 9.08 6.10 8.24
C LEU A 81 8.23 5.86 6.99
N LYS A 82 7.81 4.60 6.75
CA LYS A 82 6.89 4.26 5.66
C LYS A 82 5.47 4.77 5.96
N ALA A 83 5.02 4.68 7.22
CA ALA A 83 3.68 5.10 7.63
C ALA A 83 3.50 6.62 7.63
N ILE A 84 4.55 7.38 7.91
CA ILE A 84 4.60 8.84 7.75
C ILE A 84 4.21 9.26 6.31
N GLY A 85 4.57 8.46 5.30
CA GLY A 85 4.20 8.70 3.90
C GLY A 85 4.73 10.03 3.35
N ASN A 86 4.09 10.52 2.28
CA ASN A 86 4.28 11.89 1.76
C ASN A 86 2.94 12.67 1.69
N PRO A 87 2.27 12.91 2.84
CA PRO A 87 1.03 13.68 2.86
C PRO A 87 1.21 15.11 2.34
N ASP A 88 2.43 15.67 2.39
CA ASP A 88 2.74 17.00 1.84
C ASP A 88 2.54 17.05 0.32
N GLN A 89 2.88 15.98 -0.39
CA GLN A 89 2.61 15.89 -1.83
C GLN A 89 1.12 15.80 -2.12
N ALA A 90 0.38 14.92 -1.43
CA ALA A 90 -1.06 14.78 -1.65
C ALA A 90 -1.82 16.08 -1.30
N THR A 91 -1.47 16.70 -0.17
CA THR A 91 -1.99 18.01 0.23
C THR A 91 -1.59 19.09 -0.77
N GLY A 92 -0.33 19.14 -1.21
CA GLY A 92 0.15 20.08 -2.22
C GLY A 92 -0.59 19.94 -3.56
N GLU A 93 -0.82 18.71 -4.01
CA GLU A 93 -1.58 18.40 -5.22
C GLU A 93 -3.05 18.82 -5.09
N ALA A 94 -3.69 18.53 -3.94
CA ALA A 94 -5.06 18.96 -3.66
C ALA A 94 -5.18 20.49 -3.65
N ARG A 95 -4.24 21.19 -2.98
CA ARG A 95 -4.18 22.65 -2.96
C ARG A 95 -4.01 23.22 -4.36
N ALA A 96 -3.06 22.69 -5.14
CA ALA A 96 -2.80 23.14 -6.50
C ALA A 96 -4.02 22.90 -7.42
N ALA A 97 -4.71 21.77 -7.25
CA ALA A 97 -5.95 21.48 -7.97
C ALA A 97 -7.06 22.47 -7.62
N PHE A 98 -7.25 22.79 -6.34
CA PHE A 98 -8.23 23.77 -5.89
C PHE A 98 -7.91 25.19 -6.34
N ASP A 99 -6.65 25.62 -6.29
CA ASP A 99 -6.26 26.94 -6.79
C ASP A 99 -6.48 27.04 -8.31
N LYS A 100 -6.15 25.99 -9.06
CA LYS A 100 -6.43 25.92 -10.52
C LYS A 100 -7.93 25.97 -10.79
N SER A 101 -8.72 25.23 -10.02
CA SER A 101 -10.19 25.22 -10.13
C SER A 101 -10.77 26.60 -9.81
N ARG A 102 -10.32 27.25 -8.73
CA ARG A 102 -10.71 28.63 -8.35
C ARG A 102 -10.44 29.60 -9.48
N ALA A 103 -9.22 29.59 -10.02
CA ALA A 103 -8.85 30.46 -11.13
C ALA A 103 -9.68 30.18 -12.41
N GLY A 104 -10.11 28.93 -12.62
CA GLY A 104 -11.05 28.57 -13.68
C GLY A 104 -12.46 29.12 -13.45
N THR A 105 -12.99 28.95 -12.24
CA THR A 105 -14.32 29.45 -11.86
C THR A 105 -14.41 30.98 -11.97
N VAL A 106 -13.39 31.70 -11.47
CA VAL A 106 -13.33 33.17 -11.57
C VAL A 106 -13.29 33.63 -13.02
N ARG A 107 -12.46 32.99 -13.88
CA ARG A 107 -12.39 33.32 -15.31
C ARG A 107 -13.71 33.05 -16.04
N ALA A 108 -14.41 31.98 -15.70
CA ALA A 108 -15.72 31.68 -16.27
C ALA A 108 -16.75 32.76 -15.90
N LEU A 109 -16.75 33.21 -14.64
CA LEU A 109 -17.59 34.31 -14.17
C LEU A 109 -17.29 35.63 -14.89
N GLU A 110 -16.01 35.99 -15.03
CA GLU A 110 -15.58 37.19 -15.78
C GLU A 110 -15.95 37.14 -17.27
N THR A 111 -15.91 35.96 -17.87
CA THR A 111 -16.28 35.79 -19.28
C THR A 111 -17.78 35.96 -19.45
N TRP A 112 -18.57 35.32 -18.58
CA TRP A 112 -20.02 35.47 -18.56
C TRP A 112 -20.46 36.92 -18.31
N SER A 113 -19.81 37.63 -17.36
CA SER A 113 -20.14 39.02 -17.06
C SER A 113 -19.84 39.97 -18.22
N LYS A 114 -18.81 39.71 -19.05
CA LYS A 114 -18.55 40.49 -20.26
C LYS A 114 -19.65 40.38 -21.33
N HIS A 115 -20.45 39.31 -21.29
CA HIS A 115 -21.55 39.08 -22.23
C HIS A 115 -22.90 39.57 -21.72
N LEU A 116 -22.98 40.10 -20.50
CA LEU A 116 -24.20 40.61 -19.89
C LEU A 116 -23.97 42.01 -19.31
N ALA A 117 -24.96 42.90 -19.42
CA ALA A 117 -24.89 44.22 -18.78
C ALA A 117 -25.20 44.09 -17.27
N ILE A 118 -24.35 43.38 -16.54
CA ILE A 118 -24.44 43.19 -15.09
C ILE A 118 -23.61 44.26 -14.39
N ASP A 119 -24.10 44.69 -13.23
CA ASP A 119 -23.42 45.65 -12.37
C ASP A 119 -22.10 45.08 -11.81
N ASP A 120 -21.04 45.88 -11.83
CA ASP A 120 -19.70 45.48 -11.39
C ASP A 120 -19.68 45.05 -9.91
N ALA A 121 -20.54 45.63 -9.08
CA ALA A 121 -20.65 45.25 -7.67
C ALA A 121 -21.18 43.82 -7.49
N GLU A 122 -22.08 43.37 -8.36
CA GLU A 122 -22.61 42.01 -8.31
C GLU A 122 -21.56 40.99 -8.76
N VAL A 123 -20.75 41.32 -9.76
CA VAL A 123 -19.61 40.48 -10.18
C VAL A 123 -18.59 40.35 -9.05
N GLN A 124 -18.24 41.47 -8.39
CA GLN A 124 -17.32 41.46 -7.24
C GLN A 124 -17.88 40.64 -6.07
N ARG A 125 -19.18 40.74 -5.78
CA ARG A 125 -19.84 39.92 -4.75
C ARG A 125 -19.71 38.42 -5.05
N LEU A 126 -19.99 38.01 -6.28
CA LEU A 126 -19.88 36.60 -6.70
C LEU A 126 -18.43 36.10 -6.67
N GLN A 127 -17.45 36.93 -7.05
CA GLN A 127 -16.03 36.61 -6.91
C GLN A 127 -15.64 36.41 -5.44
N SER A 128 -16.14 37.25 -4.53
CA SER A 128 -15.94 37.12 -3.09
C SER A 128 -16.52 35.80 -2.56
N ASP A 129 -17.74 35.43 -2.98
CA ASP A 129 -18.39 34.17 -2.59
C ASP A 129 -17.54 32.95 -3.03
N ILE A 130 -17.03 32.97 -4.27
CA ILE A 130 -16.11 31.95 -4.78
C ILE A 130 -14.86 31.85 -3.89
N ASN A 131 -14.20 32.99 -3.63
CA ASN A 131 -13.00 33.02 -2.82
C ASN A 131 -13.24 32.48 -1.40
N ALA A 132 -14.36 32.84 -0.78
CA ALA A 132 -14.73 32.35 0.54
C ALA A 132 -14.94 30.83 0.58
N VAL A 133 -15.58 30.25 -0.45
CA VAL A 133 -15.74 28.79 -0.57
C VAL A 133 -14.38 28.10 -0.66
N TYR A 134 -13.51 28.57 -1.56
CA TYR A 134 -12.19 27.95 -1.74
C TYR A 134 -11.29 28.14 -0.52
N GLN A 135 -11.38 29.27 0.19
CA GLN A 135 -10.67 29.47 1.44
C GLN A 135 -11.11 28.46 2.50
N ARG A 136 -12.42 28.22 2.67
CA ARG A 136 -12.90 27.18 3.60
C ARG A 136 -12.40 25.79 3.24
N LEU A 137 -12.26 25.46 1.96
CA LEU A 137 -11.70 24.17 1.51
C LEU A 137 -10.22 24.06 1.86
N GLN A 138 -9.43 25.12 1.65
CA GLN A 138 -8.02 25.17 2.04
C GLN A 138 -7.86 25.00 3.56
N GLU A 139 -8.65 25.73 4.36
CA GLU A 139 -8.65 25.60 5.82
C GLU A 139 -9.11 24.20 6.30
N ALA A 140 -9.98 23.53 5.56
CA ALA A 140 -10.37 22.15 5.86
C ALA A 140 -9.23 21.16 5.60
N ILE A 141 -8.51 21.30 4.48
CA ILE A 141 -7.30 20.51 4.20
C ILE A 141 -6.25 20.74 5.29
N ASP A 142 -6.03 21.99 5.68
CA ASP A 142 -4.99 22.36 6.65
C ASP A 142 -5.28 21.77 8.03
N ARG A 143 -6.56 21.77 8.44
CA ARG A 143 -6.98 21.13 9.70
C ARG A 143 -6.94 19.60 9.66
N ALA A 144 -7.12 19.01 8.48
CA ALA A 144 -7.07 17.56 8.30
C ALA A 144 -5.65 17.02 8.12
N THR A 145 -4.69 17.88 7.76
CA THR A 145 -3.29 17.51 7.58
C THR A 145 -2.66 17.21 8.95
N PRO A 146 -2.13 15.99 9.18
CA PRO A 146 -1.51 15.63 10.46
C PRO A 146 -0.34 16.54 10.83
N ASP A 147 -0.07 16.69 12.13
CA ASP A 147 1.11 17.41 12.61
C ASP A 147 2.38 16.73 12.10
N ARG A 148 3.23 17.56 11.50
CA ARG A 148 4.27 17.19 10.54
C ARG A 148 5.39 16.40 11.16
N VAL A 149 5.81 15.34 10.48
CA VAL A 149 7.13 14.73 10.69
C VAL A 149 7.64 14.34 9.32
N HIS A 150 8.72 14.97 8.86
CA HIS A 150 9.42 14.47 7.69
C HIS A 150 10.22 13.22 8.12
N PRO A 151 10.52 12.24 7.25
CA PRO A 151 11.35 11.10 7.63
C PRO A 151 12.73 11.45 8.21
N SER A 152 13.21 12.68 7.98
CA SER A 152 14.46 13.23 8.54
C SER A 152 14.27 14.11 9.77
N THR A 153 13.04 14.34 10.23
CA THR A 153 12.74 15.06 11.47
C THR A 153 13.33 14.27 12.62
N SER A 154 14.04 14.96 13.51
CA SER A 154 14.64 14.32 14.68
C SER A 154 13.56 13.86 15.66
N ALA A 155 13.90 12.90 16.52
CA ALA A 155 12.91 12.29 17.41
C ALA A 155 12.27 13.29 18.40
N ASP A 156 13.00 14.35 18.77
CA ASP A 156 12.56 15.45 19.63
C ASP A 156 11.64 16.45 18.92
N GLU A 157 11.67 16.49 17.59
CA GLU A 157 10.78 17.32 16.77
C GLU A 157 9.57 16.54 16.24
N ASP A 158 9.47 15.23 16.50
CA ASP A 158 8.33 14.37 16.17
C ASP A 158 7.33 14.36 17.34
N PRO A 159 6.21 15.10 17.26
CA PRO A 159 5.28 15.22 18.38
C PRO A 159 4.58 13.90 18.70
N VAL A 160 4.35 13.03 17.70
CA VAL A 160 3.74 11.71 17.90
C VAL A 160 4.72 10.80 18.64
N LEU A 161 5.97 10.74 18.17
CA LEU A 161 7.00 9.92 18.81
C LEU A 161 7.35 10.42 20.20
N SER A 162 7.43 11.73 20.41
CA SER A 162 7.65 12.33 21.74
C SER A 162 6.53 11.95 22.70
N ARG A 163 5.26 12.11 22.29
CA ARG A 163 4.10 11.73 23.11
C ARG A 163 4.08 10.23 23.40
N LEU A 164 4.35 9.39 22.39
CA LEU A 164 4.42 7.94 22.57
C LEU A 164 5.59 7.54 23.48
N SER A 165 6.73 8.21 23.40
CA SER A 165 7.89 7.94 24.26
C SER A 165 7.53 8.15 25.74
N ASP A 166 6.87 9.27 26.06
CA ASP A 166 6.44 9.57 27.43
C ASP A 166 5.32 8.62 27.88
N LEU A 167 4.34 8.39 27.02
CA LEU A 167 3.17 7.58 27.32
C LEU A 167 3.55 6.10 27.53
N LEU A 168 4.46 5.57 26.71
CA LEU A 168 4.84 4.16 26.73
C LEU A 168 6.05 3.87 27.63
N ALA A 169 6.55 4.87 28.37
CA ALA A 169 7.60 4.68 29.35
C ALA A 169 7.17 3.61 30.39
N GLY A 170 7.92 2.51 30.43
CA GLY A 170 7.62 1.36 31.30
C GLY A 170 6.46 0.47 30.84
N ARG A 171 5.89 0.71 29.65
CA ARG A 171 4.72 -0.03 29.11
C ARG A 171 5.05 -0.91 27.90
N VAL A 172 6.28 -0.84 27.40
CA VAL A 172 6.76 -1.76 26.36
C VAL A 172 7.24 -3.06 27.00
N LEU A 173 6.69 -4.19 26.56
CA LEU A 173 7.08 -5.51 27.07
C LEU A 173 8.54 -5.79 26.69
N ARG A 174 9.28 -6.41 27.62
CA ARG A 174 10.68 -6.75 27.39
C ARG A 174 10.81 -7.83 26.33
N ARG A 175 11.87 -7.74 25.53
CA ARG A 175 12.28 -8.86 24.67
C ARG A 175 12.61 -10.07 25.57
N PRO A 176 12.08 -11.27 25.27
CA PRO A 176 12.52 -12.50 25.91
C PRO A 176 14.04 -12.73 25.74
N ALA A 177 14.61 -13.64 26.55
CA ALA A 177 15.97 -14.13 26.31
C ALA A 177 16.07 -14.74 24.91
N GLU A 178 17.26 -14.73 24.31
CA GLU A 178 17.45 -15.13 22.91
C GLU A 178 16.97 -16.55 22.63
N GLU A 179 17.22 -17.47 23.56
CA GLU A 179 16.80 -18.86 23.46
C GLU A 179 15.28 -18.99 23.46
N THR A 180 14.60 -18.26 24.34
CA THR A 180 13.12 -18.20 24.37
C THR A 180 12.57 -17.52 23.12
N TRP A 181 13.23 -16.46 22.65
CA TRP A 181 12.81 -15.71 21.47
C TRP A 181 12.86 -16.58 20.21
N GLN A 182 13.96 -17.32 20.01
CA GLN A 182 14.09 -18.24 18.89
C GLN A 182 13.07 -19.38 18.96
N ALA A 183 12.85 -19.96 20.15
CA ALA A 183 11.85 -21.00 20.32
C ALA A 183 10.43 -20.51 19.98
N LEU A 184 10.08 -19.26 20.31
CA LEU A 184 8.80 -18.67 19.94
C LEU A 184 8.70 -18.41 18.42
N ILE A 185 9.79 -18.03 17.76
CA ILE A 185 9.82 -17.88 16.30
C ILE A 185 9.57 -19.24 15.64
N ASP A 186 10.26 -20.29 16.10
CA ASP A 186 10.12 -21.64 15.56
C ASP A 186 8.69 -22.17 15.78
N GLU A 187 8.12 -21.99 16.97
CA GLU A 187 6.70 -22.32 17.23
C GLU A 187 5.77 -21.54 16.30
N GLY A 188 6.03 -20.24 16.09
CA GLY A 188 5.23 -19.41 15.19
C GLY A 188 5.23 -19.93 13.75
N LYS A 189 6.40 -20.36 13.24
CA LYS A 189 6.53 -20.96 11.90
C LYS A 189 5.77 -22.29 11.81
N GLU A 190 5.89 -23.16 12.82
CA GLU A 190 5.13 -24.41 12.87
C GLU A 190 3.61 -24.18 12.92
N ARG A 191 3.17 -23.11 13.60
CA ARG A 191 1.75 -22.72 13.66
C ARG A 191 1.24 -22.26 12.29
N VAL A 192 2.04 -21.50 11.55
CA VAL A 192 1.72 -21.09 10.16
C VAL A 192 1.54 -22.33 9.28
N ASP A 193 2.48 -23.28 9.30
CA ASP A 193 2.41 -24.52 8.52
C ASP A 193 1.16 -25.36 8.85
N ARG A 194 0.70 -25.28 10.10
CA ARG A 194 -0.47 -26.00 10.61
C ARG A 194 -1.77 -25.20 10.55
N LEU A 195 -1.75 -23.99 9.99
CA LEU A 195 -2.90 -23.08 9.92
C LEU A 195 -3.51 -22.76 11.30
N VAL A 196 -2.65 -22.63 12.31
CA VAL A 196 -3.05 -22.31 13.68
C VAL A 196 -2.99 -20.79 13.89
N PRO A 197 -4.10 -20.12 14.24
CA PRO A 197 -4.14 -18.67 14.42
C PRO A 197 -3.40 -18.17 15.67
N PRO A 198 -3.05 -16.87 15.74
CA PRO A 198 -3.04 -15.90 14.64
C PRO A 198 -1.74 -15.99 13.80
N GLY A 199 -1.75 -15.45 12.58
CA GLY A 199 -0.57 -15.23 11.75
C GLY A 199 -0.39 -16.21 10.58
N TYR A 200 -1.22 -17.24 10.43
CA TYR A 200 -1.04 -18.21 9.34
C TYR A 200 -1.30 -17.62 7.95
N LEU A 201 -2.00 -16.49 7.85
CA LEU A 201 -2.20 -15.78 6.59
C LEU A 201 -0.99 -14.94 6.16
N ASP A 202 0.02 -14.81 7.01
CA ASP A 202 1.26 -14.08 6.72
C ASP A 202 2.37 -15.00 6.17
N ALA A 203 2.04 -16.20 5.68
CA ALA A 203 2.99 -17.16 5.12
C ALA A 203 3.90 -16.54 4.04
N GLU A 204 3.37 -15.60 3.25
CA GLU A 204 4.10 -14.89 2.20
C GLU A 204 5.20 -13.94 2.73
N LYS A 205 5.15 -13.55 4.02
CA LYS A 205 6.21 -12.74 4.64
C LYS A 205 7.53 -13.51 4.79
N GLY A 206 7.53 -14.84 4.58
CA GLY A 206 8.69 -15.68 4.33
C GLY A 206 9.90 -15.38 5.24
N ASP A 207 11.11 -15.38 4.65
CA ASP A 207 12.35 -14.99 5.33
C ASP A 207 12.66 -13.49 5.18
N GLN A 208 11.66 -12.64 4.90
CA GLN A 208 11.86 -11.20 4.74
C GLN A 208 12.44 -10.55 6.00
N TYR A 209 12.14 -11.14 7.17
CA TYR A 209 12.59 -10.70 8.49
C TYR A 209 13.01 -11.90 9.34
N PRO A 210 13.84 -11.71 10.38
CA PRO A 210 14.29 -12.80 11.27
C PRO A 210 13.15 -13.65 11.89
N GLU A 211 12.02 -13.02 12.19
CA GLU A 211 10.80 -13.66 12.70
C GLU A 211 9.94 -14.30 11.60
N GLY A 212 10.15 -13.92 10.35
CA GLY A 212 9.34 -14.33 9.20
C GLY A 212 7.83 -14.14 9.43
N ALA A 213 7.06 -15.18 9.14
CA ALA A 213 5.61 -15.23 9.34
C ALA A 213 5.17 -15.30 10.83
N ALA A 214 6.10 -15.38 11.79
CA ALA A 214 5.77 -15.50 13.21
C ALA A 214 5.37 -14.17 13.89
N GLY A 215 5.40 -13.03 13.19
CA GLY A 215 5.17 -11.70 13.77
C GLY A 215 3.88 -11.58 14.59
N ASP A 216 2.74 -11.92 13.99
CA ASP A 216 1.42 -11.86 14.63
C ASP A 216 1.33 -12.78 15.86
N PHE A 217 1.89 -13.99 15.76
CA PHE A 217 1.97 -14.93 16.89
C PHE A 217 2.80 -14.35 18.05
N LEU A 218 3.92 -13.70 17.76
CA LEU A 218 4.77 -13.08 18.77
C LEU A 218 4.05 -11.92 19.49
N VAL A 219 3.28 -11.10 18.77
CA VAL A 219 2.43 -10.06 19.38
C VAL A 219 1.42 -10.69 20.33
N TYR A 220 0.68 -11.70 19.86
CA TYR A 220 -0.34 -12.41 20.64
C TYR A 220 0.23 -13.10 21.88
N THR A 221 1.33 -13.84 21.75
CA THR A 221 1.90 -14.64 22.84
C THR A 221 2.49 -13.75 23.94
N GLN A 222 3.14 -12.64 23.56
CA GLN A 222 3.67 -11.68 24.53
C GLN A 222 2.57 -10.98 25.32
N ALA A 223 1.51 -10.52 24.64
CA ALA A 223 0.35 -9.93 25.29
C ALA A 223 -0.35 -10.93 26.23
N SER A 224 -0.51 -12.18 25.76
CA SER A 224 -1.13 -13.25 26.54
C SER A 224 -0.34 -13.60 27.80
N HIS A 225 0.99 -13.63 27.70
CA HIS A 225 1.87 -13.89 28.84
C HIS A 225 1.78 -12.78 29.89
N GLU A 226 1.73 -11.52 29.47
CA GLU A 226 1.58 -10.39 30.40
C GLU A 226 0.22 -10.42 31.09
N ALA A 227 -0.87 -10.66 30.35
CA ALA A 227 -2.22 -10.76 30.91
C ALA A 227 -2.33 -11.92 31.90
N LYS A 228 -1.71 -13.07 31.60
CA LYS A 228 -1.60 -14.21 32.53
C LYS A 228 -0.87 -13.82 33.81
N THR A 229 0.26 -13.11 33.69
CA THR A 229 1.10 -12.70 34.82
C THR A 229 0.34 -11.76 35.75
N ARG A 230 -0.48 -10.86 35.20
CA ARG A 230 -1.31 -9.93 35.97
C ARG A 230 -2.69 -10.49 36.36
N GLN A 231 -3.04 -11.68 35.89
CA GLN A 231 -4.35 -12.32 36.07
C GLN A 231 -5.50 -11.43 35.59
N MET A 232 -5.36 -10.86 34.39
CA MET A 232 -6.33 -9.94 33.81
C MET A 232 -6.90 -10.52 32.51
N ASP A 233 -8.12 -10.12 32.19
CA ASP A 233 -8.63 -10.19 30.81
C ASP A 233 -7.68 -9.43 29.87
N LEU A 234 -7.70 -9.79 28.59
CA LEU A 234 -6.85 -9.20 27.57
C LEU A 234 -7.70 -8.61 26.44
N ILE A 235 -7.49 -7.32 26.16
CA ILE A 235 -7.90 -6.68 24.90
C ILE A 235 -6.65 -6.50 24.04
N ILE A 236 -6.67 -7.04 22.83
CA ILE A 236 -5.70 -6.66 21.79
C ILE A 236 -6.37 -5.64 20.87
N VAL A 237 -5.77 -4.47 20.76
CA VAL A 237 -6.21 -3.41 19.84
C VAL A 237 -5.41 -3.55 18.55
N THR A 238 -6.09 -3.89 17.46
CA THR A 238 -5.48 -4.05 16.14
C THR A 238 -6.43 -3.54 15.06
N ASN A 239 -5.86 -2.96 14.00
CA ASN A 239 -6.59 -2.64 12.78
C ASN A 239 -6.57 -3.79 11.77
N ASP A 240 -5.92 -4.90 12.11
CA ASP A 240 -5.91 -6.10 11.29
C ASP A 240 -7.30 -6.76 11.36
N GLU A 241 -7.93 -6.84 10.20
CA GLU A 241 -9.18 -7.55 9.99
C GLU A 241 -8.92 -8.79 9.11
N LYS A 242 -7.99 -9.66 9.48
CA LYS A 242 -7.86 -11.00 8.87
C LYS A 242 -8.70 -12.06 9.59
N GLU A 243 -8.95 -13.17 8.92
CA GLU A 243 -9.74 -14.30 9.44
C GLU A 243 -8.97 -15.22 10.41
N ASP A 244 -7.66 -15.09 10.48
CA ASP A 244 -6.82 -15.75 11.47
C ASP A 244 -6.77 -15.00 12.81
N TRP A 245 -7.24 -13.75 12.85
CA TRP A 245 -7.46 -13.00 14.10
C TRP A 245 -8.92 -13.02 14.55
N TRP A 246 -9.85 -12.86 13.61
CA TRP A 246 -11.27 -12.64 13.92
C TRP A 246 -12.17 -13.82 13.56
N TRP A 247 -13.09 -14.17 14.47
CA TRP A 247 -14.27 -14.97 14.13
C TRP A 247 -15.27 -14.08 13.37
N ARG A 248 -15.59 -14.48 12.14
CA ARG A 248 -16.39 -13.69 11.19
C ARG A 248 -17.66 -14.38 10.74
N ARG A 249 -18.66 -13.57 10.40
CA ARG A 249 -19.80 -13.98 9.58
C ARG A 249 -20.02 -12.96 8.48
N GLY A 250 -19.54 -13.25 7.27
CA GLY A 250 -19.55 -12.28 6.19
C GLY A 250 -18.64 -11.09 6.53
N GLN A 251 -19.21 -9.89 6.57
CA GLN A 251 -18.49 -8.66 6.96
C GLN A 251 -18.48 -8.43 8.47
N ASP A 252 -19.29 -9.16 9.24
CA ASP A 252 -19.44 -8.93 10.67
C ASP A 252 -18.28 -9.58 11.45
N LEU A 253 -17.60 -8.77 12.26
CA LEU A 253 -16.57 -9.20 13.21
C LEU A 253 -17.25 -9.56 14.54
N ILE A 254 -17.30 -10.86 14.86
CA ILE A 254 -18.01 -11.36 16.05
C ILE A 254 -17.12 -11.25 17.30
N GLY A 255 -15.82 -11.47 17.15
CA GLY A 255 -14.83 -11.45 18.23
C GLY A 255 -13.52 -12.11 17.82
N PRO A 256 -12.61 -12.41 18.77
CA PRO A 256 -11.39 -13.16 18.49
C PRO A 256 -11.72 -14.54 17.92
N ARG A 257 -10.79 -15.12 17.15
CA ARG A 257 -10.91 -16.50 16.68
C ARG A 257 -11.13 -17.47 17.83
N GLN A 258 -12.00 -18.45 17.59
CA GLN A 258 -12.46 -19.39 18.62
C GLN A 258 -11.29 -20.17 19.22
N GLU A 259 -10.32 -20.53 18.37
CA GLU A 259 -9.08 -21.21 18.73
C GLU A 259 -8.21 -20.34 19.65
N MET A 260 -8.10 -19.03 19.36
CA MET A 260 -7.37 -18.07 20.20
C MET A 260 -8.05 -17.88 21.55
N THR A 261 -9.37 -17.67 21.56
CA THR A 261 -10.14 -17.52 22.81
C THR A 261 -10.02 -18.76 23.68
N LYS A 262 -10.11 -19.95 23.09
CA LYS A 262 -9.93 -21.22 23.81
C LYS A 262 -8.50 -21.35 24.34
N GLU A 263 -7.49 -21.13 23.51
CA GLU A 263 -6.09 -21.22 23.92
C GLU A 263 -5.77 -20.27 25.07
N PHE A 264 -6.23 -19.01 24.97
CA PHE A 264 -6.03 -18.01 26.02
C PHE A 264 -6.73 -18.43 27.32
N PHE A 265 -8.01 -18.82 27.25
CA PHE A 265 -8.77 -19.26 28.42
C PHE A 265 -8.15 -20.49 29.08
N ASP A 266 -7.77 -21.53 28.32
CA ASP A 266 -7.12 -22.72 28.85
C ASP A 266 -5.80 -22.38 29.58
N ARG A 267 -5.09 -21.33 29.14
CA ARG A 267 -3.80 -20.89 29.71
C ARG A 267 -3.94 -19.98 30.93
N THR A 268 -5.02 -19.21 31.04
CA THR A 268 -5.14 -18.09 32.00
C THR A 268 -6.39 -18.12 32.87
N GLY A 269 -7.47 -18.76 32.41
CA GLY A 269 -8.82 -18.66 32.97
C GLY A 269 -9.49 -17.30 32.72
N GLN A 270 -8.88 -16.43 31.91
CA GLN A 270 -9.33 -15.06 31.62
C GLN A 270 -9.88 -14.98 30.19
N ARG A 271 -10.54 -13.86 29.87
CA ARG A 271 -11.20 -13.61 28.58
C ARG A 271 -10.30 -12.84 27.62
N LEU A 272 -10.37 -13.22 26.35
CA LEU A 272 -9.72 -12.53 25.25
C LEU A 272 -10.75 -11.69 24.48
N HIS A 273 -10.37 -10.48 24.14
CA HIS A 273 -11.15 -9.54 23.34
C HIS A 273 -10.24 -8.96 22.24
N LEU A 274 -10.84 -8.69 21.08
CA LEU A 274 -10.23 -7.87 20.05
C LEU A 274 -11.04 -6.59 19.90
N MET A 275 -10.36 -5.48 19.66
CA MET A 275 -10.97 -4.19 19.35
C MET A 275 -10.20 -3.52 18.23
N ARG A 276 -10.93 -2.84 17.34
CA ARG A 276 -10.34 -1.91 16.39
C ARG A 276 -10.13 -0.55 17.06
N PRO A 277 -9.26 0.32 16.51
CA PRO A 277 -9.14 1.69 16.98
C PRO A 277 -10.47 2.45 16.98
N SER A 278 -11.34 2.22 15.98
CA SER A 278 -12.69 2.78 15.92
C SER A 278 -13.56 2.32 17.09
N ASP A 279 -13.57 1.01 17.37
CA ASP A 279 -14.30 0.44 18.53
C ASP A 279 -13.81 1.04 19.86
N LEU A 280 -12.51 1.29 20.00
CA LEU A 280 -11.91 1.88 21.19
C LEU A 280 -12.36 3.34 21.38
N LEU A 281 -12.41 4.11 20.29
CA LEU A 281 -12.90 5.50 20.29
C LEU A 281 -14.41 5.55 20.62
N ASP A 282 -15.23 4.72 19.97
CA ASP A 282 -16.67 4.66 20.25
C ASP A 282 -16.99 4.26 21.70
N ARG A 283 -16.15 3.41 22.28
CA ARG A 283 -16.32 2.91 23.65
C ARG A 283 -15.57 3.73 24.70
N SER A 284 -14.88 4.81 24.31
CA SER A 284 -14.16 5.70 25.23
C SER A 284 -15.01 6.28 26.38
N PRO A 285 -16.35 6.45 26.25
CA PRO A 285 -17.16 6.88 27.39
C PRO A 285 -17.14 5.88 28.56
N ALA A 286 -16.87 4.59 28.32
CA ALA A 286 -16.70 3.61 29.41
C ALA A 286 -15.43 3.89 30.25
N LEU A 287 -14.48 4.65 29.69
CA LEU A 287 -13.29 5.12 30.38
C LEU A 287 -13.43 6.55 30.92
N ASP A 288 -14.62 7.15 30.91
CA ASP A 288 -14.82 8.58 31.21
C ASP A 288 -13.92 9.50 30.34
N VAL A 289 -13.69 9.13 29.08
CA VAL A 289 -12.95 9.94 28.10
C VAL A 289 -13.91 10.42 27.03
N GLU A 290 -14.10 11.74 26.94
CA GLU A 290 -14.83 12.35 25.83
C GLU A 290 -13.92 12.49 24.60
N VAL A 291 -14.36 11.90 23.50
CA VAL A 291 -13.74 12.00 22.17
C VAL A 291 -14.76 12.48 21.16
N SER A 292 -14.29 12.99 20.04
CA SER A 292 -15.16 13.38 18.93
C SER A 292 -15.73 12.13 18.23
N PRO A 293 -17.06 12.07 17.95
CA PRO A 293 -17.65 10.98 17.17
C PRO A 293 -17.04 10.86 15.77
N GLU A 294 -16.54 11.96 15.21
CA GLU A 294 -15.81 11.98 13.94
C GLU A 294 -14.49 11.20 14.03
N SER A 295 -13.83 11.19 15.18
CA SER A 295 -12.57 10.45 15.37
C SER A 295 -12.77 8.95 15.18
N ALA A 296 -13.88 8.38 15.68
CA ALA A 296 -14.19 6.96 15.48
C ALA A 296 -14.47 6.63 14.00
N ARG A 297 -15.18 7.52 13.30
CA ARG A 297 -15.40 7.39 11.85
C ARG A 297 -14.11 7.48 11.06
N ASP A 298 -13.26 8.46 11.38
CA ASP A 298 -11.96 8.65 10.74
C ASP A 298 -11.06 7.41 10.92
N ALA A 299 -11.13 6.77 12.09
CA ALA A 299 -10.42 5.53 12.39
C ALA A 299 -11.03 4.28 11.72
N ASP A 300 -12.33 4.28 11.39
CA ASP A 300 -13.02 3.17 10.71
C ASP A 300 -12.89 3.24 9.18
N ILE A 301 -12.43 4.38 8.62
CA ILE A 301 -12.16 4.51 7.18
C ILE A 301 -11.07 3.50 6.79
N ARG A 302 -11.49 2.46 6.08
CA ARG A 302 -10.63 1.41 5.54
C ARG A 302 -9.69 2.01 4.50
N ARG A 303 -8.38 2.00 4.82
CA ARG A 303 -7.34 2.51 3.93
C ARG A 303 -6.96 1.61 2.76
N SER A 304 -7.66 0.51 2.48
CA SER A 304 -7.56 -0.09 1.13
C SER A 304 -7.83 0.95 0.03
N ASP A 305 -8.55 2.02 0.36
CA ASP A 305 -8.86 3.14 -0.53
C ASP A 305 -7.78 4.25 -0.53
N ILE A 306 -6.76 4.19 0.34
CA ILE A 306 -5.70 5.21 0.50
C ILE A 306 -4.29 4.62 0.32
N ASP A 307 -4.12 3.31 0.54
CA ASP A 307 -2.87 2.56 0.38
C ASP A 307 -2.82 1.81 -0.99
N GLU A 308 -3.38 2.37 -2.09
CA GLU A 308 -2.83 2.03 -3.41
C GLU A 308 -1.41 2.60 -3.47
N ILE A 309 -0.44 1.81 -2.98
CA ILE A 309 0.92 1.88 -3.49
C ILE A 309 0.76 1.76 -4.99
N GLY A 310 0.93 2.87 -5.70
CA GLY A 310 0.81 2.87 -7.14
C GLY A 310 1.76 1.81 -7.67
N LEU A 311 1.25 0.87 -8.46
CA LEU A 311 2.11 -0.14 -9.04
C LEU A 311 2.84 0.47 -10.24
N TRP A 312 4.06 -0.01 -10.49
CA TRP A 312 4.63 0.17 -11.82
C TRP A 312 3.68 -0.44 -12.84
N THR A 313 3.44 0.27 -13.93
CA THR A 313 2.74 -0.29 -15.09
C THR A 313 3.78 -0.75 -16.11
N ALA A 314 3.43 -1.73 -16.94
CA ALA A 314 4.30 -2.16 -18.04
C ALA A 314 4.69 -0.99 -18.97
N GLU A 315 3.77 -0.03 -19.17
CA GLU A 315 4.01 1.19 -19.95
C GLU A 315 5.06 2.10 -19.29
N ALA A 316 4.92 2.42 -18.00
CA ALA A 316 5.87 3.27 -17.29
C ALA A 316 7.24 2.61 -17.15
N LEU A 317 7.29 1.29 -16.99
CA LEU A 317 8.52 0.50 -16.97
C LEU A 317 9.25 0.56 -18.30
N ASP A 318 8.57 0.32 -19.43
CA ASP A 318 9.16 0.43 -20.76
C ASP A 318 9.70 1.85 -21.00
N MET A 319 8.92 2.88 -20.67
CA MET A 319 9.36 4.27 -20.80
C MET A 319 10.61 4.59 -19.97
N LEU A 320 10.70 4.05 -18.76
CA LEU A 320 11.90 4.21 -17.94
C LEU A 320 13.11 3.53 -18.58
N LEU A 321 12.97 2.28 -19.05
CA LEU A 321 14.05 1.54 -19.71
C LEU A 321 14.50 2.24 -21.00
N GLN A 322 13.56 2.72 -21.83
CA GLN A 322 13.88 3.47 -23.05
C GLN A 322 14.62 4.78 -22.74
N ARG A 323 14.21 5.52 -21.71
CA ARG A 323 14.91 6.76 -21.31
C ARG A 323 16.30 6.48 -20.76
N LEU A 324 16.49 5.42 -19.97
CA LEU A 324 17.82 4.99 -19.53
C LEU A 324 18.71 4.67 -20.73
N LEU A 325 18.21 3.91 -21.71
CA LEU A 325 18.96 3.58 -22.93
C LEU A 325 19.30 4.84 -23.75
N ALA A 326 18.35 5.77 -23.90
CA ALA A 326 18.55 7.04 -24.62
C ALA A 326 19.58 7.95 -23.92
N GLU A 327 19.65 7.92 -22.60
CA GLU A 327 20.64 8.65 -21.79
C GLU A 327 22.00 7.93 -21.68
N GLY A 328 22.18 6.81 -22.40
CA GLY A 328 23.42 6.02 -22.36
C GLY A 328 23.60 5.23 -21.07
N ARG A 329 22.53 5.07 -20.27
CA ARG A 329 22.48 4.32 -19.00
C ARG A 329 22.01 2.88 -19.19
N ARG A 330 22.60 2.19 -20.18
CA ARG A 330 22.40 0.76 -20.39
C ARG A 330 22.78 -0.05 -19.15
N ASP A 331 23.83 0.38 -18.45
CA ASP A 331 24.27 -0.18 -17.17
C ASP A 331 23.11 -0.34 -16.15
N LEU A 332 22.26 0.68 -16.01
CA LEU A 332 21.11 0.61 -15.09
C LEU A 332 19.95 -0.22 -15.62
N ALA A 333 19.73 -0.24 -16.94
CA ALA A 333 18.71 -1.10 -17.54
C ALA A 333 19.08 -2.59 -17.34
N ASP A 334 20.36 -2.92 -17.48
CA ASP A 334 20.89 -4.27 -17.27
C ASP A 334 20.79 -4.66 -15.78
N VAL A 335 21.03 -3.73 -14.86
CA VAL A 335 20.80 -3.95 -13.41
C VAL A 335 19.33 -4.26 -13.10
N ILE A 336 18.38 -3.53 -13.69
CA ILE A 336 16.93 -3.76 -13.47
C ILE A 336 16.51 -5.14 -13.99
N THR A 337 16.93 -5.47 -15.22
CA THR A 337 16.57 -6.74 -15.88
C THR A 337 17.22 -7.94 -15.20
N THR A 338 18.49 -7.82 -14.78
CA THR A 338 19.18 -8.88 -14.03
C THR A 338 18.55 -9.07 -12.65
N ALA A 339 18.25 -7.98 -11.93
CA ALA A 339 17.53 -8.08 -10.67
C ALA A 339 16.17 -8.78 -10.82
N ALA A 340 15.44 -8.54 -11.90
CA ALA A 340 14.19 -9.24 -12.19
C ALA A 340 14.39 -10.75 -12.42
N ALA A 341 15.42 -11.13 -13.18
CA ALA A 341 15.77 -12.53 -13.41
C ALA A 341 16.17 -13.27 -12.11
N GLU A 342 16.72 -12.54 -11.14
CA GLU A 342 17.12 -13.05 -9.82
C GLU A 342 16.01 -12.94 -8.74
N GLY A 343 14.76 -12.75 -9.14
CA GLY A 343 13.63 -12.69 -8.19
C GLY A 343 13.48 -11.36 -7.46
N GLY A 344 14.02 -10.28 -8.04
CA GLY A 344 13.78 -8.89 -7.63
C GLY A 344 14.91 -8.24 -6.82
N THR A 345 16.04 -8.92 -6.57
CA THR A 345 17.18 -8.36 -5.84
C THR A 345 18.50 -8.76 -6.50
N ILE A 346 19.42 -7.80 -6.67
CA ILE A 346 20.77 -8.02 -7.22
C ILE A 346 21.85 -7.61 -6.22
N GLY A 347 22.83 -8.48 -6.01
CA GLY A 347 23.94 -8.27 -5.09
C GLY A 347 24.95 -7.23 -5.56
N ARG A 348 25.73 -6.65 -4.64
CA ARG A 348 26.79 -5.68 -4.97
C ARG A 348 27.75 -6.21 -6.04
N ASP A 349 28.27 -7.42 -5.88
CA ASP A 349 29.31 -7.94 -6.77
C ASP A 349 28.76 -8.17 -8.19
N GLU A 350 27.51 -8.62 -8.30
CA GLU A 350 26.80 -8.79 -9.56
C GLU A 350 26.54 -7.45 -10.26
N ILE A 351 26.23 -6.38 -9.51
CA ILE A 351 26.12 -5.02 -10.08
C ILE A 351 27.43 -4.60 -10.75
N TYR A 352 28.59 -4.92 -10.17
CA TYR A 352 29.89 -4.58 -10.79
C TYR A 352 30.12 -5.39 -12.06
N ALA A 353 29.79 -6.69 -12.03
CA ALA A 353 29.91 -7.57 -13.18
C ALA A 353 29.02 -7.12 -14.34
N VAL A 354 27.73 -6.91 -14.09
CA VAL A 354 26.73 -6.47 -15.09
C VAL A 354 27.09 -5.11 -15.67
N CYS A 355 27.54 -4.16 -14.83
CA CYS A 355 27.85 -2.81 -15.30
C CYS A 355 29.28 -2.66 -15.85
N GLY A 356 30.13 -3.69 -15.74
CA GLY A 356 31.56 -3.61 -16.11
C GLY A 356 32.34 -2.58 -15.28
N TYR A 357 31.97 -2.38 -14.02
CA TYR A 357 32.61 -1.39 -13.14
C TYR A 357 33.91 -1.94 -12.55
N GLN A 358 34.88 -1.06 -12.32
CA GLN A 358 36.11 -1.40 -11.58
C GLN A 358 35.83 -1.44 -10.07
N ASP A 359 36.49 -2.33 -9.34
CA ASP A 359 36.26 -2.60 -7.90
C ASP A 359 36.40 -1.37 -6.98
N ASP A 360 37.11 -0.34 -7.43
CA ASP A 360 37.31 0.93 -6.71
C ASP A 360 36.18 1.95 -6.90
N ARG A 361 35.26 1.72 -7.86
CA ARG A 361 34.17 2.64 -8.17
C ARG A 361 33.12 2.66 -7.07
N MET A 362 32.91 3.81 -6.44
CA MET A 362 31.80 3.96 -5.48
C MET A 362 30.42 3.91 -6.16
N LEU A 363 29.49 3.09 -5.64
CA LEU A 363 28.09 3.03 -6.09
C LEU A 363 27.20 4.15 -5.52
N ARG A 364 27.79 5.25 -5.03
CA ARG A 364 27.02 6.35 -4.42
C ARG A 364 26.18 7.06 -5.48
N GLY A 365 24.87 7.12 -5.25
CA GLY A 365 23.94 7.80 -6.16
C GLY A 365 23.59 7.00 -7.41
N ILE A 366 23.87 5.69 -7.45
CA ILE A 366 23.50 4.80 -8.57
C ILE A 366 21.99 4.84 -8.88
N THR A 367 21.15 5.15 -7.88
CA THR A 367 19.68 5.23 -8.01
C THR A 367 19.16 6.58 -8.51
N ARG A 368 19.99 7.63 -8.58
CA ARG A 368 19.54 8.99 -8.96
C ARG A 368 18.92 9.08 -10.36
N PRO A 369 19.45 8.39 -11.40
CA PRO A 369 18.89 8.48 -12.74
C PRO A 369 17.49 7.88 -12.82
N THR A 370 17.29 6.69 -12.22
CA THR A 370 15.95 6.08 -12.17
C THR A 370 15.00 6.93 -11.34
N ALA A 371 15.42 7.46 -10.19
CA ALA A 371 14.61 8.36 -9.38
C ALA A 371 14.18 9.63 -10.14
N ARG A 372 15.08 10.24 -10.94
CA ARG A 372 14.73 11.40 -11.77
C ARG A 372 13.73 11.01 -12.86
N ILE A 373 13.96 9.91 -13.58
CA ILE A 373 13.05 9.46 -14.63
C ILE A 373 11.68 9.12 -14.04
N THR A 374 11.62 8.45 -12.88
CA THR A 374 10.39 8.19 -12.14
C THR A 374 9.66 9.49 -11.81
N ALA A 375 10.36 10.52 -11.30
CA ALA A 375 9.76 11.83 -11.02
C ALA A 375 9.23 12.52 -12.30
N ASP A 376 9.93 12.39 -13.43
CA ASP A 376 9.47 12.91 -14.72
C ASP A 376 8.20 12.18 -15.21
N LEU A 377 8.12 10.86 -15.03
CA LEU A 377 6.92 10.07 -15.35
C LEU A 377 5.75 10.44 -14.44
N GLN A 378 6.01 10.68 -13.16
CA GLN A 378 5.01 11.13 -12.18
C GLN A 378 4.48 12.53 -12.51
N SER A 379 5.37 13.49 -12.81
CA SER A 379 4.96 14.84 -13.23
C SER A 379 4.14 14.83 -14.53
N SER A 380 4.40 13.86 -15.40
CA SER A 380 3.65 13.62 -16.63
C SER A 380 2.35 12.82 -16.43
N LYS A 381 2.05 12.42 -15.18
CA LYS A 381 0.90 11.58 -14.79
C LYS A 381 0.85 10.19 -15.43
N LEU A 382 2.01 9.66 -15.83
CA LEU A 382 2.16 8.32 -16.40
C LEU A 382 2.46 7.27 -15.34
N LEU A 383 2.80 7.70 -14.13
CA LEU A 383 3.08 6.83 -13.00
C LEU A 383 2.54 7.50 -11.72
N PRO A 384 1.89 6.75 -10.81
CA PRO A 384 1.39 7.35 -9.57
C PRO A 384 2.53 7.88 -8.68
N PRO A 385 2.30 8.97 -7.92
CA PRO A 385 3.23 9.47 -6.91
C PRO A 385 3.66 8.44 -5.85
N SER A 386 2.77 7.51 -5.51
CA SER A 386 2.94 6.52 -4.45
C SER A 386 3.75 5.28 -4.85
N VAL A 387 4.27 5.22 -6.08
CA VAL A 387 5.04 4.08 -6.58
C VAL A 387 6.34 3.86 -5.82
N MET A 388 6.71 2.59 -5.59
CA MET A 388 8.03 2.29 -5.04
C MET A 388 9.14 2.75 -6.00
N PRO A 389 10.27 3.27 -5.49
CA PRO A 389 11.43 3.58 -6.31
C PRO A 389 11.88 2.35 -7.11
N MET A 390 12.23 2.57 -8.39
CA MET A 390 12.71 1.50 -9.26
C MET A 390 13.94 0.78 -8.70
N LEU A 391 14.85 1.50 -8.02
CA LEU A 391 16.04 0.93 -7.39
C LEU A 391 16.08 1.32 -5.91
N THR A 392 15.89 0.34 -5.03
CA THR A 392 15.97 0.51 -3.56
C THR A 392 17.29 -0.06 -3.05
N PRO A 393 18.19 0.77 -2.47
CA PRO A 393 19.47 0.30 -1.96
C PRO A 393 19.32 -0.42 -0.61
N LEU A 394 19.98 -1.56 -0.45
CA LEU A 394 20.02 -2.35 0.77
C LEU A 394 21.42 -2.29 1.42
N TYR A 395 21.47 -2.13 2.74
CA TYR A 395 22.71 -2.01 3.53
C TYR A 395 22.68 -2.95 4.73
N HIS A 396 23.81 -3.55 5.06
CA HIS A 396 24.02 -4.23 6.35
C HIS A 396 24.65 -3.25 7.35
N GLY A 397 23.81 -2.42 7.98
CA GLY A 397 24.28 -1.39 8.91
C GLY A 397 25.06 -0.24 8.24
N PRO A 398 25.85 0.55 9.01
CA PRO A 398 26.69 1.60 8.45
C PRO A 398 27.84 1.00 7.65
N GLY A 399 27.73 0.99 6.31
CA GLY A 399 28.70 0.32 5.44
C GLY A 399 28.44 0.54 3.95
N PRO A 400 29.22 -0.11 3.07
CA PRO A 400 28.99 -0.07 1.63
C PRO A 400 27.64 -0.70 1.27
N LEU A 401 27.09 -0.30 0.11
CA LEU A 401 25.89 -0.91 -0.47
C LEU A 401 26.05 -2.42 -0.55
N HIS A 402 25.09 -3.17 0.00
CA HIS A 402 25.07 -4.63 0.00
C HIS A 402 24.35 -5.19 -1.24
N ALA A 403 23.19 -4.64 -1.58
CA ALA A 403 22.38 -5.08 -2.72
C ALA A 403 21.44 -3.96 -3.20
N ILE A 404 20.80 -4.15 -4.35
CA ILE A 404 19.70 -3.30 -4.84
C ILE A 404 18.47 -4.18 -5.05
N ARG A 405 17.30 -3.68 -4.64
CA ARG A 405 16.00 -4.32 -4.84
C ARG A 405 15.16 -3.50 -5.82
N ILE A 406 14.47 -4.19 -6.73
CA ILE A 406 13.43 -3.63 -7.61
C ILE A 406 12.03 -3.94 -7.04
N PRO A 407 10.97 -3.21 -7.43
CA PRO A 407 9.59 -3.56 -7.06
C PRO A 407 9.20 -4.96 -7.54
N SER A 408 8.44 -5.70 -6.75
CA SER A 408 8.06 -7.09 -7.06
C SER A 408 7.23 -7.19 -8.33
N GLU A 409 6.33 -6.23 -8.55
CA GLU A 409 5.54 -6.14 -9.78
C GLU A 409 6.41 -5.93 -11.03
N VAL A 410 7.55 -5.23 -10.90
CA VAL A 410 8.51 -5.06 -12.00
C VAL A 410 9.27 -6.35 -12.26
N ALA A 411 9.64 -7.08 -11.20
CA ALA A 411 10.27 -8.40 -11.33
C ALA A 411 9.35 -9.39 -12.05
N GLU A 412 8.06 -9.39 -11.71
CA GLU A 412 7.04 -10.21 -12.40
C GLU A 412 6.84 -9.81 -13.86
N MET A 413 6.75 -8.50 -14.15
CA MET A 413 6.57 -7.99 -15.52
C MET A 413 7.72 -8.39 -16.45
N LEU A 414 8.95 -8.39 -15.95
CA LEU A 414 10.14 -8.73 -16.74
C LEU A 414 10.44 -10.24 -16.71
N GLY A 415 10.08 -10.93 -15.62
CA GLY A 415 10.31 -12.36 -15.41
C GLY A 415 9.46 -13.29 -16.26
N GLN A 416 8.34 -12.83 -16.84
CA GLN A 416 7.52 -13.62 -17.78
C GLN A 416 8.16 -13.83 -19.16
N THR A 417 9.41 -13.42 -19.35
CA THR A 417 10.08 -13.43 -20.66
C THR A 417 11.23 -14.46 -20.74
N ALA A 418 10.98 -15.75 -20.52
CA ALA A 418 11.68 -16.89 -21.16
C ALA A 418 11.15 -18.27 -20.69
N PRO A 419 11.26 -19.33 -21.51
CA PRO A 419 10.38 -19.66 -22.63
C PRO A 419 9.46 -20.84 -22.26
N LEU A 420 8.14 -20.65 -22.34
CA LEU A 420 7.20 -21.77 -22.32
C LEU A 420 6.59 -21.90 -23.71
N GLY A 421 7.05 -22.92 -24.43
CA GLY A 421 6.36 -23.42 -25.60
C GLY A 421 4.95 -23.84 -25.21
N SER A 422 3.97 -23.26 -25.87
CA SER A 422 2.80 -23.91 -26.44
C SER A 422 1.95 -22.80 -27.02
N GLU A 423 1.77 -22.89 -28.34
CA GLU A 423 0.73 -22.18 -29.06
C GLU A 423 -0.60 -22.39 -28.33
N SER A 424 -1.22 -21.30 -27.87
CA SER A 424 -2.66 -21.27 -27.69
C SER A 424 -3.21 -20.23 -28.64
N ASP A 425 -3.78 -20.76 -29.73
CA ASP A 425 -4.69 -20.05 -30.61
C ASP A 425 -5.77 -19.35 -29.77
N SER A 426 -5.74 -18.03 -29.78
CA SER A 426 -6.91 -17.23 -29.44
C SER A 426 -7.18 -16.29 -30.61
N GLU A 427 -8.27 -16.59 -31.33
CA GLU A 427 -8.74 -15.78 -32.44
C GLU A 427 -8.94 -14.31 -32.01
N PRO A 428 -8.48 -13.33 -32.80
CA PRO A 428 -8.68 -11.92 -32.49
C PRO A 428 -10.12 -11.50 -32.76
N THR A 429 -10.97 -11.53 -31.74
CA THR A 429 -12.29 -10.89 -31.77
C THR A 429 -12.19 -9.44 -31.29
N GLY A 430 -12.46 -8.48 -32.19
CA GLY A 430 -12.44 -7.06 -31.86
C GLY A 430 -12.48 -6.14 -33.09
N LYS A 431 -12.55 -4.82 -32.82
CA LYS A 431 -12.59 -3.72 -33.82
C LYS A 431 -11.59 -3.86 -34.98
N TYR A 432 -10.44 -4.50 -34.76
CA TYR A 432 -9.36 -4.64 -35.75
C TYR A 432 -9.39 -5.94 -36.57
N GLN A 433 -10.40 -6.80 -36.38
CA GLN A 433 -10.57 -8.05 -37.13
C GLN A 433 -10.62 -7.84 -38.67
N PRO A 434 -11.28 -6.80 -39.22
CA PRO A 434 -11.24 -6.54 -40.67
C PRO A 434 -9.83 -6.32 -41.21
N LEU A 435 -8.97 -5.63 -40.44
CA LEU A 435 -7.57 -5.42 -40.79
C LEU A 435 -6.78 -6.73 -40.73
N THR A 436 -7.02 -7.60 -39.74
CA THR A 436 -6.42 -8.93 -39.68
C THR A 436 -6.75 -9.74 -40.93
N ALA A 437 -8.03 -9.78 -41.33
CA ALA A 437 -8.49 -10.53 -42.49
C ALA A 437 -7.91 -9.97 -43.80
N TYR A 438 -7.86 -8.64 -43.92
CA TYR A 438 -7.26 -7.98 -45.08
C TYR A 438 -5.77 -8.32 -45.22
N LEU A 439 -4.98 -8.15 -44.15
CA LEU A 439 -3.54 -8.43 -44.18
C LEU A 439 -3.26 -9.92 -44.42
N ALA A 440 -4.05 -10.82 -43.84
CA ALA A 440 -3.89 -12.26 -44.05
C ALA A 440 -4.14 -12.69 -45.51
N ALA A 441 -4.95 -11.93 -46.27
CA ALA A 441 -5.29 -12.21 -47.66
C ALA A 441 -4.29 -11.61 -48.68
N LEU A 442 -3.30 -10.81 -48.24
CA LEU A 442 -2.29 -10.23 -49.12
C LEU A 442 -1.29 -11.28 -49.61
N ASP A 443 -1.04 -11.31 -50.92
CA ASP A 443 -0.01 -12.17 -51.56
C ASP A 443 1.37 -11.49 -51.62
N THR A 444 1.54 -10.35 -50.92
CA THR A 444 2.77 -9.56 -50.87
C THR A 444 3.47 -9.68 -49.50
N ASP A 445 4.80 -9.54 -49.50
CA ASP A 445 5.62 -9.57 -48.27
C ASP A 445 5.67 -8.22 -47.54
N ALA A 446 5.28 -7.14 -48.23
CA ALA A 446 5.14 -5.83 -47.64
C ALA A 446 4.03 -5.03 -48.34
N GLU A 447 3.28 -4.25 -47.58
CA GLU A 447 2.22 -3.37 -48.06
C GLU A 447 2.28 -2.03 -47.32
N SER A 448 2.20 -0.90 -48.04
CA SER A 448 2.20 0.44 -47.44
C SER A 448 0.81 1.05 -47.52
N MET A 449 0.33 1.58 -46.40
CA MET A 449 -1.03 2.11 -46.26
C MET A 449 -1.00 3.45 -45.55
N THR A 450 -1.98 4.30 -45.83
CA THR A 450 -2.28 5.44 -44.97
C THR A 450 -3.15 5.02 -43.79
N PHE A 451 -3.21 5.83 -42.74
CA PHE A 451 -4.11 5.60 -41.63
C PHE A 451 -5.58 5.66 -42.08
N GLY A 452 -5.88 6.48 -43.08
CA GLY A 452 -7.22 6.53 -43.71
C GLY A 452 -7.58 5.22 -44.39
N ASP A 453 -6.66 4.62 -45.16
CA ASP A 453 -6.91 3.32 -45.82
C ASP A 453 -7.20 2.22 -44.79
N ILE A 454 -6.53 2.27 -43.63
CA ILE A 454 -6.79 1.35 -42.52
C ILE A 454 -8.18 1.61 -41.94
N GLU A 455 -8.58 2.87 -41.72
CA GLU A 455 -9.91 3.21 -41.22
C GLU A 455 -11.02 2.80 -42.19
N ASP A 456 -10.79 2.88 -43.50
CA ASP A 456 -11.71 2.39 -44.53
C ASP A 456 -11.89 0.86 -44.46
N ILE A 457 -10.80 0.12 -44.20
CA ILE A 457 -10.86 -1.34 -43.99
C ILE A 457 -11.61 -1.67 -42.70
N LEU A 458 -11.41 -0.88 -41.64
CA LEU A 458 -12.06 -1.08 -40.34
C LEU A 458 -13.54 -0.68 -40.33
N GLY A 459 -13.94 0.28 -41.19
CA GLY A 459 -15.24 0.95 -41.11
C GLY A 459 -15.41 1.80 -39.84
N ASP A 460 -14.30 2.12 -39.17
CA ASP A 460 -14.23 2.90 -37.93
C ASP A 460 -12.86 3.57 -37.82
N THR A 461 -12.81 4.68 -37.08
CA THR A 461 -11.58 5.45 -36.81
C THR A 461 -10.55 4.64 -36.03
N LEU A 462 -9.27 4.84 -36.30
CA LEU A 462 -8.20 4.27 -35.48
C LEU A 462 -8.28 4.84 -34.07
N ALA A 463 -7.84 4.05 -33.07
CA ALA A 463 -7.75 4.56 -31.71
C ALA A 463 -6.93 5.87 -31.70
N PRO A 464 -7.31 6.90 -30.91
CA PRO A 464 -6.58 8.17 -30.86
C PRO A 464 -5.07 8.00 -30.60
N SER A 465 -4.68 6.93 -29.91
CA SER A 465 -3.29 6.57 -29.65
C SER A 465 -2.50 6.20 -30.91
N ALA A 466 -3.12 5.62 -31.94
CA ALA A 466 -2.46 5.32 -33.21
C ALA A 466 -1.97 6.59 -33.93
N ARG A 467 -2.69 7.70 -33.76
CA ARG A 467 -2.36 9.02 -34.35
C ARG A 467 -1.46 9.89 -33.48
N LYS A 468 -1.19 9.49 -32.24
CA LYS A 468 -0.40 10.28 -31.26
C LYS A 468 0.88 9.60 -30.83
N HIS A 469 0.93 8.27 -30.86
CA HIS A 469 1.99 7.49 -30.21
C HIS A 469 2.53 6.44 -31.18
N LEU A 470 3.72 6.70 -31.70
CA LEU A 470 4.47 5.76 -32.54
C LEU A 470 4.59 4.34 -31.93
N PRO A 471 4.83 4.17 -30.61
CA PRO A 471 4.89 2.84 -29.99
C PRO A 471 3.59 2.04 -30.04
N TYR A 472 2.43 2.69 -30.23
CA TYR A 472 1.14 2.01 -30.37
C TYR A 472 1.14 1.03 -31.56
N TRP A 473 1.89 1.33 -32.62
CA TRP A 473 2.01 0.49 -33.80
C TRP A 473 2.94 -0.72 -33.63
N TYR A 474 3.87 -0.65 -32.68
CA TYR A 474 4.89 -1.68 -32.47
C TYR A 474 4.62 -2.57 -31.25
N SER A 475 3.64 -2.23 -30.42
CA SER A 475 3.27 -3.00 -29.23
C SER A 475 2.53 -4.29 -29.60
N SER A 476 2.93 -5.43 -29.03
CA SER A 476 2.21 -6.71 -29.13
C SER A 476 1.06 -6.87 -28.12
N HIS A 477 0.86 -5.89 -27.23
CA HIS A 477 -0.07 -6.01 -26.11
C HIS A 477 -1.41 -5.30 -26.35
N ASN A 478 -1.46 -4.31 -27.25
CA ASN A 478 -2.70 -3.63 -27.61
C ASN A 478 -3.46 -4.34 -28.74
N SER A 479 -4.75 -4.01 -28.89
CA SER A 479 -5.63 -4.71 -29.83
C SER A 479 -5.22 -4.56 -31.30
N LEU A 480 -4.60 -3.44 -31.69
CA LEU A 480 -4.11 -3.22 -33.06
C LEU A 480 -2.89 -4.10 -33.35
N GLY A 481 -1.91 -4.10 -32.45
CA GLY A 481 -0.70 -4.90 -32.63
C GLY A 481 -0.94 -6.41 -32.52
N LYS A 482 -1.89 -6.84 -31.68
CA LYS A 482 -2.37 -8.23 -31.66
C LYS A 482 -3.03 -8.62 -32.99
N ALA A 483 -3.85 -7.75 -33.56
CA ALA A 483 -4.49 -7.98 -34.87
C ALA A 483 -3.46 -8.09 -36.01
N ILE A 484 -2.48 -7.19 -36.07
CA ILE A 484 -1.40 -7.23 -37.06
C ILE A 484 -0.55 -8.51 -36.90
N ALA A 485 -0.22 -8.88 -35.66
CA ALA A 485 0.55 -10.09 -35.37
C ALA A 485 -0.21 -11.37 -35.73
N ALA A 486 -1.53 -11.40 -35.49
CA ALA A 486 -2.40 -12.53 -35.84
C ALA A 486 -2.49 -12.75 -37.36
N ALA A 487 -2.33 -11.69 -38.16
CA ALA A 487 -2.22 -11.80 -39.63
C ALA A 487 -0.83 -12.26 -40.12
N GLY A 488 0.14 -12.44 -39.21
CA GLY A 488 1.52 -12.77 -39.57
C GLY A 488 2.37 -11.57 -40.03
N PHE A 489 1.95 -10.34 -39.72
CA PHE A 489 2.66 -9.12 -40.09
C PHE A 489 3.26 -8.39 -38.88
N LYS A 490 4.06 -7.36 -39.15
CA LYS A 490 4.49 -6.34 -38.19
C LYS A 490 4.46 -4.97 -38.86
N ALA A 491 4.12 -3.93 -38.11
CA ALA A 491 4.27 -2.57 -38.58
C ALA A 491 5.76 -2.19 -38.66
N ARG A 492 6.12 -1.41 -39.66
CA ARG A 492 7.44 -0.85 -39.92
C ARG A 492 7.27 0.56 -40.50
N GLY A 493 8.24 1.43 -40.25
CA GLY A 493 8.33 2.72 -40.95
C GLY A 493 7.12 3.65 -40.74
N VAL A 494 6.42 3.51 -39.60
CA VAL A 494 5.25 4.34 -39.28
C VAL A 494 5.67 5.81 -39.17
N ARG A 495 4.93 6.69 -39.84
CA ARG A 495 5.13 8.15 -39.83
C ARG A 495 3.84 8.81 -39.38
N ILE A 496 3.85 9.40 -38.19
CA ILE A 496 2.66 10.03 -37.60
C ILE A 496 2.30 11.32 -38.35
N GLU A 497 3.29 12.08 -38.82
CA GLU A 497 3.09 13.38 -39.47
C GLU A 497 2.46 13.24 -40.87
N THR A 498 2.77 12.14 -41.56
CA THR A 498 2.20 11.80 -42.87
C THR A 498 1.14 10.72 -42.81
N GLU A 499 0.86 10.22 -41.60
CA GLU A 499 -0.13 9.17 -41.31
C GLU A 499 0.01 7.94 -42.22
N THR A 500 1.24 7.42 -42.33
CA THR A 500 1.57 6.24 -43.15
C THR A 500 2.23 5.15 -42.33
N VAL A 501 2.03 3.90 -42.74
CA VAL A 501 2.66 2.71 -42.15
C VAL A 501 2.94 1.67 -43.24
N GLU A 502 4.05 0.95 -43.10
CA GLU A 502 4.35 -0.23 -43.90
C GLU A 502 4.13 -1.48 -43.04
N PHE A 503 3.31 -2.42 -43.50
CA PHE A 503 3.18 -3.74 -42.90
C PHE A 503 4.13 -4.70 -43.61
N VAL A 504 4.96 -5.41 -42.86
CA VAL A 504 5.92 -6.39 -43.40
C VAL A 504 5.62 -7.76 -42.80
N ARG A 505 5.57 -8.79 -43.64
CA ARG A 505 5.36 -10.18 -43.22
C ARG A 505 6.49 -10.62 -42.29
N ARG A 506 6.16 -11.38 -41.25
CA ARG A 506 7.11 -11.80 -40.21
C ARG A 506 8.09 -12.85 -40.70
#